data_AF-A0AAV0NVY9-F1
#
_entry.id   AF-A0AAV0NVY9-F1
#
_cell.length_a   1.000
_cell.length_b   1.000
_cell.length_c   1.000
_cell.angle_alpha   90.00
_cell.angle_beta   90.00
_cell.angle_gamma   90.00
#
_symmetry.space_group_name_H-M   'P 1'
#
loop_
_entity.id
_entity.type
_entity.pdbx_description
1 polymer ?
#
loop_
_entity_poly.entity_id
_entity_poly.type
_entity_poly.pdbx_seq_one_letter_code
_entity_poly.pdbx_strand_id
1 'polypeptide(L)'
;MDAPAGYLVILTILGVLASASESLRFDIQSSHTKCIAEDIKSNSMTVGKYSVVNPNEGQALPDSHKLTVRVTSSYGNSYHTADHVESGQFAFTAAEAGDYMACFYAADHNPAITLTVDFEWRTGVAAKDWSSIAKKGSVEVLFL
;
A
#
# COMPACT_ATOMS: atom_id res chain seq x y z
N MET A 1 2.02 -41.98 19.44
CA MET A 1 2.68 -40.72 19.86
C MET A 1 1.69 -39.62 19.59
N ASP A 2 0.70 -39.50 20.47
CA ASP A 2 -0.40 -38.55 20.31
C ASP A 2 0.07 -37.16 20.77
N ALA A 3 0.06 -36.20 19.85
CA ALA A 3 0.28 -34.80 20.22
C ALA A 3 -0.88 -34.39 21.15
N PRO A 4 -0.61 -33.85 22.36
CA PRO A 4 -1.67 -33.46 23.28
C PRO A 4 -2.54 -32.38 22.61
N ALA A 5 -3.86 -32.46 22.78
CA ALA A 5 -4.83 -31.56 22.15
C ALA A 5 -4.50 -30.05 22.33
N GLY A 6 -3.82 -29.69 23.42
CA GLY A 6 -3.32 -28.33 23.64
C GLY A 6 -2.30 -27.85 22.59
N TYR A 7 -1.48 -28.75 22.03
CA TYR A 7 -0.53 -28.41 20.97
C TYR A 7 -1.23 -28.05 19.66
N LEU A 8 -2.29 -28.79 19.29
CA LEU A 8 -3.12 -28.48 18.13
C LEU A 8 -3.83 -27.13 18.26
N VAL A 9 -4.34 -26.80 19.44
CA VAL A 9 -4.99 -25.49 19.72
C VAL A 9 -3.98 -24.35 19.65
N ILE A 10 -2.77 -24.54 20.18
CA ILE A 10 -1.72 -23.51 20.10
C ILE A 10 -1.31 -23.29 18.64
N LEU A 11 -1.16 -24.35 17.85
CA LEU A 11 -0.80 -24.25 16.43
C LEU A 11 -1.89 -23.55 15.60
N THR A 12 -3.18 -23.80 15.86
CA THR A 12 -4.26 -23.11 15.16
C THR A 12 -4.32 -21.62 15.52
N ILE A 13 -4.15 -21.26 16.79
CA ILE A 13 -4.09 -19.85 17.21
C ILE A 13 -2.91 -19.14 16.54
N LEU A 14 -1.73 -19.77 16.53
CA LEU A 14 -0.54 -19.19 15.91
C LEU A 14 -0.71 -19.01 14.39
N GLY A 15 -1.34 -19.99 13.72
CA GLY A 15 -1.63 -19.93 12.29
C GLY A 15 -2.60 -18.81 11.91
N VAL A 16 -3.65 -18.59 12.71
CA VAL A 16 -4.64 -17.52 12.49
C VAL A 16 -4.03 -16.13 12.72
N LEU A 17 -3.14 -15.98 13.71
CA LEU A 17 -2.45 -14.71 13.96
C LEU A 17 -1.44 -14.37 12.85
N ALA A 18 -0.83 -15.37 12.23
CA ALA A 18 0.15 -15.17 11.16
C ALA A 18 -0.47 -14.70 9.84
N SER A 19 -1.75 -14.98 9.58
CA SER A 19 -2.42 -14.65 8.31
C SER A 19 -3.01 -13.24 8.26
N ALA A 20 -2.66 -12.35 9.17
CA ALA A 20 -3.31 -11.04 9.32
C ALA A 20 -2.60 -9.85 8.64
N SER A 21 -1.46 -10.04 7.97
CA SER A 21 -0.71 -8.93 7.37
C SER A 21 -0.79 -8.90 5.84
N GLU A 22 -1.64 -8.04 5.30
CA GLU A 22 -1.67 -7.65 3.88
C GLU A 22 -0.85 -6.36 3.65
N SER A 23 0.37 -6.31 4.21
CA SER A 23 1.29 -5.17 4.05
C SER A 23 2.62 -5.66 3.52
N LEU A 24 3.11 -5.01 2.49
CA LEU A 24 4.42 -5.22 1.89
C LEU A 24 5.37 -4.14 2.40
N ARG A 25 6.57 -4.55 2.80
CA ARG A 25 7.68 -3.64 3.08
C ARG A 25 8.84 -3.98 2.15
N PHE A 26 9.37 -2.98 1.46
CA PHE A 26 10.48 -3.20 0.53
C PHE A 26 11.40 -1.99 0.43
N ASP A 27 12.64 -2.25 0.03
CA ASP A 27 13.70 -1.25 -0.10
C ASP A 27 13.94 -0.85 -1.55
N ILE A 28 14.03 0.45 -1.85
CA ILE A 28 14.38 0.99 -3.17
C ILE A 28 15.64 1.84 -3.01
N GLN A 29 16.68 1.58 -3.82
CA GLN A 29 17.82 2.50 -3.89
C GLN A 29 17.48 3.74 -4.73
N SER A 30 18.11 4.87 -4.45
CA SER A 30 18.03 6.08 -5.29
C SER A 30 18.30 5.75 -6.76
N SER A 31 17.60 6.41 -7.69
CA SER A 31 17.61 6.11 -9.13
C SER A 31 17.02 4.77 -9.56
N HIS A 32 16.46 3.97 -8.65
CA HIS A 32 15.76 2.73 -9.00
C HIS A 32 14.24 2.86 -8.92
N THR A 33 13.57 1.90 -9.54
CA THR A 33 12.12 1.74 -9.51
C THR A 33 11.77 0.34 -9.01
N LYS A 34 10.71 0.24 -8.21
CA LYS A 34 10.07 -1.05 -7.89
C LYS A 34 8.60 -0.99 -8.24
N CYS A 35 8.10 -2.05 -8.84
CA CYS A 35 6.70 -2.17 -9.20
C CYS A 35 6.10 -3.43 -8.58
N ILE A 36 4.91 -3.29 -8.02
CA ILE A 36 4.08 -4.39 -7.52
C ILE A 36 2.89 -4.52 -8.46
N ALA A 37 2.55 -5.74 -8.87
CA ALA A 37 1.45 -6.00 -9.79
C ALA A 37 0.42 -6.94 -9.15
N GLU A 38 -0.85 -6.71 -9.47
CA GLU A 38 -1.98 -7.54 -9.03
C GLU A 38 -2.96 -7.72 -10.20
N ASP A 39 -3.47 -8.95 -10.38
CA ASP A 39 -4.57 -9.23 -11.30
C ASP A 39 -5.90 -8.86 -10.64
N ILE A 40 -6.57 -7.83 -11.16
CA ILE A 40 -7.77 -7.25 -10.57
C ILE A 40 -8.96 -7.51 -11.49
N LYS A 41 -10.08 -7.94 -10.90
CA LYS A 41 -11.34 -8.12 -11.63
C LYS A 41 -11.99 -6.77 -11.96
N SER A 42 -12.64 -6.69 -13.12
CA SER A 42 -13.49 -5.54 -13.47
C SER A 42 -14.56 -5.29 -12.41
N ASN A 43 -14.88 -4.01 -12.18
CA ASN A 43 -15.78 -3.49 -11.15
C ASN A 43 -15.35 -3.79 -9.70
N SER A 44 -14.13 -4.28 -9.48
CA SER A 44 -13.58 -4.44 -8.14
C SER A 44 -13.09 -3.10 -7.61
N MET A 45 -13.46 -2.76 -6.37
CA MET A 45 -12.90 -1.60 -5.68
C MET A 45 -11.49 -1.95 -5.19
N THR A 46 -10.55 -1.05 -5.40
CA THR A 46 -9.15 -1.19 -4.99
C THR A 46 -8.72 0.04 -4.23
N VAL A 47 -8.01 -0.20 -3.12
CA VAL A 47 -7.44 0.84 -2.26
C VAL A 47 -5.99 0.49 -2.02
N GLY A 48 -5.11 1.47 -2.11
CA GLY A 48 -3.72 1.32 -1.71
C GLY A 48 -3.24 2.49 -0.86
N LYS A 49 -2.31 2.19 0.04
CA LYS A 49 -1.65 3.16 0.93
C LYS A 49 -0.18 2.91 0.94
N TYR A 50 0.61 3.97 0.85
CA TYR A 50 2.05 3.86 0.87
C TYR A 50 2.70 4.97 1.70
N SER A 51 3.84 4.66 2.29
CA SER A 51 4.66 5.62 3.03
C SER A 51 6.11 5.21 3.07
N VAL A 52 7.01 6.18 2.95
CA VAL A 52 8.43 6.01 3.25
C VAL A 52 8.58 5.90 4.77
N VAL A 53 9.26 4.84 5.23
CA VAL A 53 9.55 4.63 6.64
C VAL A 53 10.54 5.69 7.10
N ASN A 54 10.16 6.48 8.09
CA ASN A 54 11.02 7.48 8.69
C ASN A 54 11.69 6.92 9.95
N PRO A 55 13.02 6.71 9.96
CA PRO A 55 13.71 6.22 11.14
C PRO A 55 13.77 7.25 12.28
N ASN A 56 13.56 8.54 11.99
CA ASN A 56 13.62 9.64 12.96
C ASN A 56 12.22 10.21 13.21
N GLU A 57 11.51 9.60 14.16
CA GLU A 57 10.13 9.99 14.50
C GLU A 57 10.04 11.49 14.87
N GLY A 58 9.12 12.22 14.24
CA GLY A 58 8.90 13.65 14.47
C GLY A 58 9.78 14.61 13.68
N GLN A 59 10.74 14.12 12.88
CA GLN A 59 11.49 14.95 11.94
C GLN A 59 10.97 14.77 10.52
N ALA A 60 10.92 15.83 9.72
CA ALA A 60 10.56 15.71 8.31
C ALA A 60 11.64 14.93 7.55
N LEU A 61 11.22 14.08 6.60
CA LEU A 61 12.17 13.43 5.70
C LEU A 61 12.78 14.48 4.76
N PRO A 62 14.08 14.38 4.44
CA PRO A 62 14.67 15.26 3.43
C PRO A 62 14.07 14.97 2.06
N ASP A 63 14.17 15.93 1.13
CA ASP A 63 13.58 15.78 -0.22
C ASP A 63 14.12 14.56 -0.98
N SER A 64 15.34 14.12 -0.69
CA SER A 64 15.92 12.90 -1.26
C SER A 64 15.16 11.62 -0.89
N HIS A 65 14.35 11.65 0.16
CA HIS A 65 13.57 10.52 0.66
C HIS A 65 12.10 10.54 0.22
N LYS A 66 11.79 11.30 -0.85
CA LYS A 66 10.47 11.35 -1.45
C LYS A 66 10.36 10.42 -2.66
N LEU A 67 9.17 9.90 -2.88
CA LEU A 67 8.84 8.99 -3.98
C LEU A 67 8.02 9.69 -5.04
N THR A 68 8.17 9.23 -6.26
CA THR A 68 7.10 9.34 -7.26
C THR A 68 6.37 8.00 -7.33
N VAL A 69 5.04 8.01 -7.36
CA VAL A 69 4.21 6.81 -7.38
C VAL A 69 3.20 6.90 -8.50
N ARG A 70 3.10 5.84 -9.31
CA ARG A 70 2.16 5.74 -10.42
C ARG A 70 1.41 4.40 -10.36
N VAL A 71 0.10 4.45 -10.54
CA VAL A 71 -0.74 3.25 -10.63
C VAL A 71 -1.39 3.21 -12.00
N THR A 72 -1.19 2.11 -12.74
CA THR A 72 -1.67 1.95 -14.12
C THR A 72 -2.23 0.56 -14.37
N SER A 73 -3.19 0.43 -15.30
CA SER A 73 -3.56 -0.87 -15.86
C SER A 73 -2.68 -1.24 -17.05
N SER A 74 -2.68 -2.51 -17.43
CA SER A 74 -2.05 -3.04 -18.64
C SER A 74 -2.56 -2.39 -19.94
N TYR A 75 -3.72 -1.74 -19.92
CA TYR A 75 -4.29 -0.99 -21.05
C TYR A 75 -3.79 0.45 -21.12
N GLY A 76 -2.92 0.88 -20.19
CA GLY A 76 -2.32 2.21 -20.15
C GLY A 76 -3.17 3.26 -19.42
N ASN A 77 -4.30 2.87 -18.81
CA ASN A 77 -5.09 3.79 -17.98
C ASN A 77 -4.32 4.12 -16.70
N SER A 78 -4.23 5.41 -16.34
CA SER A 78 -3.64 5.85 -15.08
C SER A 78 -4.73 6.07 -14.03
N TYR A 79 -4.55 5.43 -12.87
CA TYR A 79 -5.48 5.48 -11.74
C TYR A 79 -4.96 6.31 -10.58
N HIS A 80 -3.65 6.52 -10.51
CA HIS A 80 -3.01 7.37 -9.52
C HIS A 80 -1.67 7.89 -10.05
N THR A 81 -1.37 9.14 -9.74
CA THR A 81 -0.04 9.73 -9.92
C THR A 81 0.20 10.68 -8.75
N ALA A 82 1.34 10.52 -8.09
CA ALA A 82 1.82 11.43 -7.07
C ALA A 82 3.32 11.61 -7.23
N ASP A 83 3.77 12.84 -7.33
CA ASP A 83 5.18 13.17 -7.54
C ASP A 83 5.76 13.78 -6.27
N HIS A 84 6.97 13.35 -5.90
CA HIS A 84 7.72 13.92 -4.77
C HIS A 84 6.94 13.91 -3.43
N VAL A 85 6.42 12.75 -3.04
CA VAL A 85 5.65 12.55 -1.80
C VAL A 85 6.33 11.57 -0.84
N GLU A 86 6.15 11.77 0.47
CA GLU A 86 6.60 10.83 1.50
C GLU A 86 5.58 9.71 1.73
N SER A 87 4.29 10.01 1.55
CA SER A 87 3.19 9.08 1.72
C SER A 87 2.02 9.46 0.84
N GLY A 88 1.09 8.53 0.66
CA GLY A 88 -0.14 8.77 -0.07
C GLY A 88 -1.08 7.58 -0.05
N GLN A 89 -2.24 7.77 -0.65
CA GLN A 89 -3.24 6.74 -0.82
C GLN A 89 -3.97 6.91 -2.14
N PHE A 90 -4.45 5.81 -2.71
CA PHE A 90 -5.30 5.80 -3.90
C PHE A 90 -6.51 4.92 -3.66
N ALA A 91 -7.61 5.24 -4.34
CA ALA A 91 -8.81 4.42 -4.36
C ALA A 91 -9.46 4.53 -5.74
N PHE A 92 -9.77 3.39 -6.35
CA PHE A 92 -10.45 3.35 -7.64
C PHE A 92 -11.34 2.11 -7.74
N THR A 93 -12.22 2.11 -8.75
CA THR A 93 -12.93 0.91 -9.18
C THR A 93 -12.37 0.52 -10.54
N ALA A 94 -11.87 -0.72 -10.65
CA ALA A 94 -11.28 -1.24 -11.87
C ALA A 94 -12.29 -1.20 -13.02
N ALA A 95 -12.01 -0.45 -14.08
CA ALA A 95 -12.89 -0.43 -15.26
C ALA A 95 -12.85 -1.77 -16.01
N GLU A 96 -11.69 -2.40 -16.00
CA GLU A 96 -11.35 -3.59 -16.78
C GLU A 96 -10.67 -4.65 -15.91
N ALA A 97 -10.77 -5.91 -16.33
CA ALA A 97 -10.06 -7.00 -15.67
C ALA A 97 -8.65 -7.13 -16.22
N GLY A 98 -7.69 -7.51 -15.38
CA GLY A 98 -6.31 -7.81 -15.76
C GLY A 98 -5.30 -7.19 -14.81
N ASP A 99 -4.06 -7.09 -15.26
CA ASP A 99 -2.94 -6.62 -14.44
C ASP A 99 -2.98 -5.11 -14.21
N TYR A 100 -2.90 -4.74 -12.93
CA TYR A 100 -2.66 -3.38 -12.47
C TYR A 100 -1.32 -3.33 -11.76
N MET A 101 -0.61 -2.23 -11.92
CA MET A 101 0.73 -2.09 -11.38
C MET A 101 0.88 -0.77 -10.62
N ALA A 102 1.40 -0.84 -9.40
CA ALA A 102 1.85 0.31 -8.63
C ALA A 102 3.38 0.38 -8.67
N CYS A 103 3.91 1.40 -9.32
CA CYS A 103 5.34 1.64 -9.45
C CYS A 103 5.78 2.80 -8.55
N PHE A 104 6.88 2.58 -7.84
CA PHE A 104 7.52 3.49 -6.90
C PHE A 104 8.91 3.84 -7.43
N TYR A 105 9.13 5.12 -7.66
CA TYR A 105 10.36 5.65 -8.24
C TYR A 105 11.09 6.46 -7.15
N ALA A 106 12.32 6.06 -6.84
CA ALA A 106 13.19 6.81 -5.94
C ALA A 106 13.98 7.85 -6.76
N ALA A 107 14.01 9.09 -6.26
CA ALA A 107 14.79 10.15 -6.89
C ALA A 107 16.29 9.79 -6.93
N ASP A 108 17.01 10.37 -7.89
CA ASP A 108 18.46 10.24 -7.91
C ASP A 108 19.10 10.97 -6.72
N HIS A 109 20.17 10.40 -6.17
CA HIS A 109 20.89 10.97 -5.05
C HIS A 109 22.32 10.43 -4.99
N ASN A 110 23.28 11.31 -4.70
CA ASN A 110 24.69 10.97 -4.53
C ASN A 110 25.20 11.55 -3.19
N PRO A 111 25.63 10.74 -2.22
CA PRO A 111 25.80 9.28 -2.30
C PRO A 111 24.47 8.53 -2.39
N ALA A 112 24.49 7.31 -2.96
CA ALA A 112 23.28 6.50 -3.08
C ALA A 112 22.64 6.24 -1.71
N ILE A 113 21.32 6.33 -1.65
CA ILE A 113 20.51 6.09 -0.43
C ILE A 113 19.50 4.99 -0.68
N THR A 114 18.98 4.41 0.40
CA THR A 114 17.93 3.38 0.34
C THR A 114 16.68 3.87 1.06
N LEU A 115 15.55 3.81 0.37
CA LEU A 115 14.22 4.13 0.90
C LEU A 115 13.51 2.82 1.25
N THR A 116 13.11 2.68 2.50
CA THR A 116 12.20 1.60 2.91
C THR A 116 10.77 2.10 2.77
N VAL A 117 9.94 1.37 2.04
CA VAL A 117 8.55 1.73 1.74
C VAL A 117 7.61 0.70 2.34
N ASP A 118 6.65 1.17 3.12
CA ASP A 118 5.47 0.42 3.48
C ASP A 118 4.40 0.61 2.42
N PHE A 119 3.78 -0.49 2.01
CA PHE A 119 2.74 -0.50 1.00
C PHE A 119 1.66 -1.52 1.32
N GLU A 120 0.43 -1.05 1.38
CA GLU A 120 -0.76 -1.85 1.54
C GLU A 120 -1.58 -1.77 0.25
N TRP A 121 -1.93 -2.93 -0.33
CA TRP A 121 -2.80 -3.03 -1.50
C TRP A 121 -3.97 -3.94 -1.16
N ARG A 122 -5.20 -3.45 -1.28
CA ARG A 122 -6.41 -4.25 -1.08
C ARG A 122 -7.37 -4.11 -2.24
N THR A 123 -7.99 -5.22 -2.61
CA THR A 123 -8.95 -5.31 -3.70
C THR A 123 -10.23 -6.02 -3.25
N GLY A 124 -11.38 -5.66 -3.84
CA GLY A 124 -12.65 -6.31 -3.63
C GLY A 124 -13.20 -6.15 -2.20
N VAL A 125 -13.59 -7.26 -1.57
CA VAL A 125 -14.15 -7.24 -0.22
C VAL A 125 -13.16 -6.69 0.81
N ALA A 126 -11.86 -6.94 0.64
CA ALA A 126 -10.82 -6.44 1.53
C ALA A 126 -10.65 -4.90 1.44
N ALA A 127 -11.03 -4.30 0.32
CA ALA A 127 -11.02 -2.85 0.12
C ALA A 127 -12.29 -2.17 0.66
N LYS A 128 -13.40 -2.91 0.79
CA LYS A 128 -14.72 -2.36 1.14
C LYS A 128 -14.73 -1.75 2.54
N ASP A 129 -14.01 -2.34 3.49
CA ASP A 129 -13.94 -1.84 4.87
C ASP A 129 -13.24 -0.48 4.96
N TRP A 130 -12.27 -0.19 4.09
CA TRP A 130 -11.58 1.09 4.02
C TRP A 130 -12.49 2.24 3.52
N SER A 131 -13.45 1.94 2.64
CA SER A 131 -14.38 2.95 2.10
C SER A 131 -15.31 3.55 3.17
N SER A 132 -15.56 2.83 4.27
CA SER A 132 -16.37 3.28 5.40
C SER A 132 -15.67 4.37 6.24
N ILE A 133 -14.33 4.41 6.19
CA ILE A 133 -13.50 5.38 6.93
C ILE A 133 -13.37 6.69 6.14
N ALA A 134 -13.30 6.62 4.81
CA ALA A 134 -13.25 7.81 3.94
C ALA A 134 -14.49 8.72 4.05
N LYS A 135 -15.65 8.17 4.42
CA LYS A 135 -16.89 8.95 4.61
C LYS A 135 -16.98 9.67 5.97
N LYS A 136 -16.13 9.32 6.94
CA LYS A 136 -16.20 9.89 8.30
C LYS A 136 -15.44 11.24 8.45
N GLY A 137 -14.84 11.74 7.37
CA GLY A 137 -14.19 13.06 7.31
C GLY A 137 -15.10 14.20 6.82
N SER A 138 -16.29 13.90 6.31
CA SER A 138 -17.33 14.90 6.06
C SER A 138 -18.03 15.23 7.38
N VAL A 139 -17.37 16.06 8.21
CA VAL A 139 -18.06 16.76 9.29
C VAL A 139 -19.00 17.75 8.61
N GLU A 140 -20.29 17.47 8.73
CA GLU A 140 -21.38 18.39 8.45
C GLU A 140 -21.11 19.68 9.23
N VAL A 141 -20.65 20.72 8.54
CA VAL A 141 -20.65 22.08 9.07
C VAL A 141 -22.11 22.51 9.13
N LEU A 142 -22.79 22.09 10.19
CA LEU A 142 -24.06 22.67 10.55
C LEU A 142 -23.76 24.09 11.05
N PHE A 143 -24.08 25.05 10.20
CA PHE A 143 -24.20 26.45 10.59
C PHE A 143 -25.05 26.55 11.87
N LEU A 144 -24.46 27.11 12.92
CA LEU A 144 -25.18 27.82 13.98
C LEU A 144 -24.89 29.30 13.82
#